data_AF-A0A955FEW6-F1
#
_entry.id   AF-A0A955FEW6-F1
#
_cell.length_a   1.000
_cell.length_b   1.000
_cell.length_c   1.000
_cell.angle_alpha   90.00
_cell.angle_beta   90.00
_cell.angle_gamma   90.00
#
_symmetry.space_group_name_H-M   'P 1'
#
loop_
_entity.id
_entity.type
_entity.pdbx_description
1 polymer ?
#
loop_
_entity_poly.entity_id
_entity_poly.type
_entity_poly.pdbx_seq_one_letter_code
_entity_poly.pdbx_strand_id
1 'polypeptide(L)'
;MERGWHTYVNSIELLDRSADRNAIDVIFIDGRARVGCAIRALEYVHEKTRVFIHDWPRSYNTSLLFYDLVATTQELAELSPKAEYVGERIDMRWIHSSILADQNEWQ
;
A
#
# COMPACT_ATOMS: atom_id res chain seq x y z
N MET A 1 -5.63 27.63 -19.25
CA MET A 1 -6.49 26.65 -18.54
C MET A 1 -5.58 25.71 -17.79
N GLU A 2 -5.48 25.90 -16.47
CA GLU A 2 -4.70 25.01 -15.62
C GLU A 2 -5.37 23.63 -15.59
N ARG A 3 -4.59 22.58 -15.83
CA ARG A 3 -5.06 21.20 -15.77
C ARG A 3 -5.46 20.92 -14.33
N GLY A 4 -6.77 20.85 -14.08
CA GLY A 4 -7.32 20.47 -12.78
C GLY A 4 -6.77 19.10 -12.39
N TRP A 5 -5.88 19.07 -11.40
CA TRP A 5 -5.47 17.82 -10.77
C TRP A 5 -6.72 17.19 -10.17
N HIS A 6 -7.10 16.01 -10.67
CA HIS A 6 -8.17 15.23 -10.07
C HIS A 6 -7.83 14.99 -8.60
N THR A 7 -8.70 15.42 -7.70
CA THR A 7 -8.60 15.18 -6.26
C THR A 7 -8.40 13.69 -6.04
N TYR A 8 -7.23 13.30 -5.54
CA TYR A 8 -6.96 11.93 -5.19
C TYR A 8 -7.65 11.64 -3.86
N VAL A 9 -8.76 10.90 -3.91
CA VAL A 9 -9.45 10.44 -2.71
C VAL A 9 -8.94 9.05 -2.39
N ASN A 10 -8.19 8.91 -1.30
CA ASN A 10 -7.96 7.61 -0.72
C ASN A 10 -9.16 7.27 0.17
N SER A 11 -10.02 6.37 -0.31
CA SER A 11 -11.28 6.03 0.36
C SER A 11 -11.07 5.51 1.80
N ILE A 12 -9.89 4.98 2.12
CA ILE A 12 -9.55 4.54 3.47
C ILE A 12 -9.56 5.71 4.47
N GLU A 13 -9.30 6.94 4.02
CA GLU A 13 -9.32 8.14 4.86
C GLU A 13 -10.75 8.58 5.21
N LEU A 14 -11.75 8.12 4.45
CA LEU A 14 -13.16 8.33 4.79
C LEU A 14 -13.58 7.48 6.00
N LEU A 15 -12.83 6.41 6.30
CA LEU A 15 -13.07 5.54 7.46
C LEU A 15 -12.50 6.10 8.76
N ASP A 16 -11.63 7.12 8.68
CA ASP A 16 -10.93 7.73 9.82
C ASP A 16 -11.87 8.42 10.83
N ARG A 17 -13.17 8.53 10.50
CA ARG A 17 -14.21 9.11 11.37
C ARG A 17 -15.02 8.08 12.16
N SER A 18 -14.83 6.78 11.93
CA SER A 18 -15.72 5.75 12.51
C SER A 18 -15.10 4.36 12.72
N ALA A 19 -13.94 4.07 12.16
CA ALA A 19 -13.33 2.75 12.26
C ALA A 19 -12.24 2.70 13.33
N ASP A 20 -12.23 1.63 14.13
CA ASP A 20 -11.03 1.22 14.84
C ASP A 20 -9.95 0.96 13.78
N ARG A 21 -8.84 1.69 13.86
CA ARG A 21 -7.87 1.76 12.76
C ARG A 21 -7.38 0.36 12.40
N ASN A 22 -7.19 -0.54 13.36
CA ASN A 22 -6.67 -1.89 13.09
C ASN A 22 -7.74 -2.98 12.87
N ALA A 23 -8.91 -2.65 12.32
CA ALA A 23 -10.04 -3.57 12.23
C ALA A 23 -10.45 -3.97 10.80
N ILE A 24 -9.64 -3.65 9.78
CA ILE A 24 -10.02 -3.96 8.39
C ILE A 24 -9.52 -5.36 8.00
N ASP A 25 -10.43 -6.31 7.84
CA ASP A 25 -10.09 -7.67 7.42
C ASP A 25 -9.64 -7.76 5.95
N VAL A 26 -10.20 -6.92 5.06
CA VAL A 26 -9.95 -6.98 3.61
C VAL A 26 -9.81 -5.58 3.01
N ILE A 27 -8.75 -5.37 2.25
CA ILE A 27 -8.49 -4.13 1.50
C ILE A 27 -8.31 -4.47 0.03
N PHE A 28 -8.96 -3.71 -0.87
CA PHE A 28 -8.78 -3.83 -2.30
C PHE A 28 -8.23 -2.54 -2.91
N ILE A 29 -7.15 -2.67 -3.67
CA ILE A 29 -6.40 -1.55 -4.27
C ILE A 29 -6.47 -1.65 -5.80
N ASP A 30 -7.33 -0.81 -6.37
CA ASP A 30 -7.54 -0.73 -7.82
C ASP A 30 -7.60 0.73 -8.31
N GLY A 31 -6.65 1.55 -7.86
CA GLY A 31 -6.54 2.96 -8.23
C GLY A 31 -5.24 3.31 -8.96
N ARG A 32 -5.03 4.60 -9.23
CA ARG A 32 -3.85 5.08 -9.97
C ARG A 32 -2.52 5.00 -9.19
N ALA A 33 -2.54 5.16 -7.87
CA ALA A 33 -1.35 5.20 -7.01
C ALA A 33 -1.30 3.98 -6.06
N ARG A 34 -1.34 2.78 -6.62
CA ARG A 34 -1.50 1.51 -5.87
C ARG A 34 -0.45 1.30 -4.77
N VAL A 35 0.81 1.62 -5.04
CA VAL A 35 1.89 1.52 -4.03
C VAL A 35 1.65 2.48 -2.86
N GLY A 36 1.25 3.73 -3.15
CA GLY A 36 0.89 4.71 -2.12
C GLY A 36 -0.34 4.28 -1.32
N CYS A 37 -1.36 3.70 -1.97
CA CYS A 37 -2.49 3.08 -1.28
C CYS A 37 -2.04 1.97 -0.34
N ALA A 38 -1.17 1.07 -0.81
CA ALA A 38 -0.71 -0.08 -0.03
C ALA A 38 0.09 0.37 1.20
N ILE A 39 0.94 1.38 1.06
CA ILE A 39 1.68 1.95 2.20
C ILE A 39 0.73 2.62 3.18
N ARG A 40 -0.22 3.44 2.70
CA ARG A 40 -1.21 4.10 3.56
C ARG A 40 -2.13 3.10 4.25
N ALA A 41 -2.39 1.95 3.64
CA ALA A 41 -3.22 0.88 4.20
C ALA A 41 -2.62 0.26 5.45
N LEU A 42 -1.29 0.31 5.65
CA LEU A 42 -0.61 -0.26 6.82
C LEU A 42 -1.11 0.34 8.14
N GLU A 43 -1.54 1.60 8.14
CA GLU A 43 -2.16 2.24 9.32
C GLU A 43 -3.51 1.62 9.72
N TYR A 44 -4.07 0.76 8.86
CA TYR A 44 -5.42 0.21 9.04
C TYR A 44 -5.50 -1.32 9.06
N VAL A 45 -4.37 -2.00 8.92
CA VAL A 45 -4.32 -3.46 8.89
C VAL A 45 -4.10 -4.05 10.28
N HIS A 46 -4.48 -5.31 10.45
CA HIS A 46 -4.03 -6.22 11.49
C HIS A 46 -3.35 -7.45 10.85
N GLU A 47 -2.78 -8.32 11.68
CA GLU A 47 -2.03 -9.52 11.25
C GLU A 47 -2.81 -10.48 10.33
N LYS A 48 -4.14 -10.38 10.30
CA LYS A 48 -5.02 -11.24 9.48
C LYS A 48 -5.61 -10.52 8.26
N THR A 49 -5.33 -9.23 8.10
CA THR A 49 -5.81 -8.45 6.97
C THR A 49 -5.28 -9.03 5.67
N ARG A 50 -6.15 -9.13 4.67
CA ARG A 50 -5.79 -9.50 3.30
C ARG A 50 -5.86 -8.28 2.41
N VAL A 51 -4.75 -7.97 1.74
CA VAL A 51 -4.66 -6.85 0.81
C VAL A 51 -4.59 -7.38 -0.61
N PHE A 52 -5.48 -6.92 -1.46
CA PHE A 52 -5.56 -7.32 -2.85
C PHE A 52 -5.17 -6.15 -3.76
N ILE A 53 -4.21 -6.37 -4.67
CA ILE A 53 -3.74 -5.34 -5.62
C ILE A 53 -4.01 -5.81 -7.05
N HIS A 54 -4.80 -5.02 -7.79
CA HIS A 54 -5.09 -5.24 -9.21
C HIS A 54 -3.97 -4.73 -10.13
N ASP A 55 -3.98 -5.13 -11.41
CA ASP A 55 -2.92 -4.93 -12.42
C ASP A 55 -1.53 -5.50 -12.04
N TRP A 56 -1.48 -6.69 -11.44
CA TRP A 56 -0.25 -7.42 -11.09
C TRP A 56 0.25 -8.36 -12.21
N PRO A 57 1.55 -8.62 -12.40
CA PRO A 57 2.72 -7.97 -11.80
C PRO A 57 3.13 -6.75 -12.65
N ARG A 58 2.90 -5.55 -12.14
CA ARG A 58 3.64 -4.35 -12.58
C ARG A 58 4.82 -4.11 -11.64
N SER A 59 5.58 -3.03 -11.87
CA SER A 59 6.70 -2.56 -11.04
C SER A 59 6.27 -2.08 -9.64
N TYR A 60 5.54 -2.94 -8.92
CA TYR A 60 5.03 -2.74 -7.56
C TYR A 60 5.92 -3.41 -6.52
N ASN A 61 7.17 -3.76 -6.87
CA ASN A 61 8.12 -4.44 -5.97
C ASN A 61 8.29 -3.71 -4.63
N THR A 62 8.11 -2.39 -4.60
CA THR A 62 8.17 -1.59 -3.38
C THR A 62 7.12 -2.00 -2.33
N SER A 63 5.94 -2.49 -2.73
CA SER A 63 4.96 -2.98 -1.75
C SER A 63 5.45 -4.25 -1.04
N LEU A 64 6.32 -5.04 -1.67
CA LEU A 64 6.90 -6.26 -1.07
C LEU A 64 7.90 -5.97 0.05
N LEU A 65 8.31 -4.71 0.22
CA LEU A 65 9.05 -4.29 1.41
C LEU A 65 8.19 -4.43 2.67
N PHE A 66 6.90 -4.13 2.55
CA PHE A 66 5.96 -4.04 3.68
C PHE A 66 4.97 -5.22 3.78
N TYR A 67 4.82 -5.96 2.69
CA TYR A 67 3.88 -7.05 2.56
C TYR A 67 4.57 -8.31 2.05
N ASP A 68 4.07 -9.47 2.47
CA ASP A 68 4.40 -10.76 1.88
C ASP A 68 3.43 -11.08 0.75
N LEU A 69 3.95 -11.50 -0.41
CA LEU A 69 3.14 -12.02 -1.51
C LEU A 69 2.65 -13.43 -1.16
N VAL A 70 1.34 -13.61 -1.09
CA VAL A 70 0.74 -14.90 -0.71
C VAL A 70 0.33 -15.70 -1.93
N ALA A 71 -0.37 -15.06 -2.86
CA ALA A 71 -0.84 -15.70 -4.08
C ALA A 71 -1.02 -14.67 -5.20
N THR A 72 -1.04 -15.16 -6.44
CA THR A 72 -1.41 -14.37 -7.62
C THR A 72 -2.45 -15.13 -8.44
N THR A 73 -3.35 -14.40 -9.08
CA THR A 73 -4.28 -14.93 -10.07
C THR A 73 -4.47 -13.91 -11.18
N GLN A 74 -4.05 -14.27 -12.40
CA GLN A 74 -4.05 -13.36 -13.55
C GLN A 74 -3.41 -12.00 -13.19
N GLU A 75 -4.22 -10.94 -13.14
CA GLU A 75 -3.80 -9.58 -12.85
C GLU A 75 -4.01 -9.15 -11.40
N LEU A 76 -4.23 -10.09 -10.48
CA LEU A 76 -4.48 -9.82 -9.06
C LEU A 76 -3.39 -10.46 -8.19
N ALA A 77 -2.86 -9.70 -7.24
CA ALA A 77 -2.03 -10.23 -6.15
C ALA A 77 -2.77 -10.15 -4.82
N GLU A 78 -2.60 -11.19 -4.03
CA GLU A 78 -2.99 -11.24 -2.62
C GLU A 78 -1.75 -11.10 -1.74
N LEU A 79 -1.82 -10.17 -0.80
CA LEU A 79 -0.74 -9.78 0.08
C LEU A 79 -1.15 -9.91 1.54
N SER A 80 -0.20 -10.30 2.38
CA SER A 80 -0.31 -10.26 3.85
C SER A 80 0.60 -9.16 4.40
N PRO A 81 0.16 -8.32 5.35
CA PRO A 81 1.06 -7.35 5.98
C PRO A 81 2.12 -8.08 6.79
N LYS A 82 3.37 -7.58 6.75
CA LYS A 82 4.40 -8.08 7.66
C LYS A 82 4.16 -7.51 9.05
N ALA A 83 4.43 -8.32 10.08
CA ALA A 83 4.07 -8.01 11.46
C ALA A 83 4.65 -6.67 11.95
N GLU A 84 5.87 -6.32 11.52
CA GLU A 84 6.57 -5.09 11.92
C GLU A 84 5.97 -3.80 11.34
N TYR A 85 5.04 -3.89 10.38
CA TYR A 85 4.39 -2.73 9.77
C TYR A 85 2.88 -2.65 10.04
N VAL A 86 2.34 -3.58 10.83
CA VAL A 86 0.92 -3.60 11.19
C VAL A 86 0.58 -2.39 12.06
N GLY A 87 -0.38 -1.57 11.62
CA GLY A 87 -0.82 -0.35 12.32
C GLY A 87 0.17 0.81 12.20
N GLU A 88 1.25 0.65 11.43
CA GLU A 88 2.30 1.66 11.33
C GLU A 88 1.97 2.78 10.35
N ARG A 89 2.25 4.01 10.77
CA ARG A 89 2.18 5.19 9.90
C ARG A 89 3.54 5.46 9.28
N ILE A 90 3.70 5.05 8.03
CA ILE A 90 4.96 5.26 7.30
C ILE A 90 4.94 6.61 6.57
N ASP A 91 5.94 7.46 6.84
CA ASP A 91 6.16 8.68 6.06
C ASP A 91 6.76 8.34 4.69
N MET A 92 6.04 8.65 3.62
CA MET A 92 6.48 8.45 2.24
C MET A 92 7.82 9.16 1.91
N ARG A 93 8.16 10.24 2.63
CA ARG A 93 9.46 10.92 2.46
C ARG A 93 10.62 10.00 2.84
N TRP A 94 10.44 9.17 3.86
CA TRP A 94 11.42 8.19 4.30
C TRP A 94 11.62 7.08 3.27
N ILE A 95 10.52 6.62 2.67
CA ILE A 95 10.56 5.58 1.62
C ILE A 95 11.33 6.07 0.39
N HIS A 96 11.13 7.33 -0.02
CA HIS A 96 11.86 7.88 -1.17
C HIS A 96 13.38 7.96 -0.90
N SER A 97 13.81 8.31 0.32
CA SER A 97 15.24 8.28 0.68
C SER A 97 15.81 6.86 0.76
N SER A 98 15.06 5.89 1.28
CA SER A 98 15.53 4.51 1.44
C SER A 98 15.59 3.75 0.11
N ILE A 99 14.61 3.95 -0.78
CA ILE A 99 14.62 3.35 -2.13
C ILE A 99 15.72 3.96 -3.00
N LEU A 100 15.94 5.28 -2.91
CA LEU A 100 17.04 5.92 -3.66
C LEU A 100 18.42 5.52 -3.12
N ALA A 101 18.55 5.23 -1.82
CA ALA A 101 19.77 4.68 -1.25
C ALA A 101 20.05 3.26 -1.77
N ASP A 102 19.04 2.38 -1.74
CA ASP A 102 19.17 1.00 -2.25
C ASP A 102 19.48 0.95 -3.76
N GLN A 103 18.95 1.88 -4.57
CA GLN A 103 19.23 1.91 -6.01
C GLN A 103 20.64 2.41 -6.37
N ASN A 104 21.35 3.07 -5.44
CA ASN A 104 22.74 3.48 -5.64
C ASN A 104 23.75 2.40 -5.20
N GLU A 105 23.34 1.38 -4.45
CA GLU A 105 24.23 0.27 -4.06
C GLU A 105 24.39 -0.79 -5.16
N TRP A 106 23.65 -0.67 -6.27
CA TRP A 106 23.74 -1.54 -7.45
C TRP A 106 24.27 -0.82 -8.71
N GLN A 107 24.91 0.35 -8.58
CA GLN A 107 25.68 1.02 -9.65
C GLN A 107 27.19 0.86 -9.43
#